data_AF-A0A8T4ZFR9-F1
#
_entry.id   AF-A0A8T4ZFR9-F1
#
_cell.length_a   1.000
_cell.length_b   1.000
_cell.length_c   1.000
_cell.angle_alpha   90.00
_cell.angle_beta   90.00
_cell.angle_gamma   90.00
#
_symmetry.space_group_name_H-M   'P 1'
#
loop_
_entity.id
_entity.type
_entity.pdbx_description
1 polymer ?
#
loop_
_entity_poly.entity_id
_entity_poly.type
_entity_poly.pdbx_seq_one_letter_code
_entity_poly.pdbx_strand_id
1 'polypeptide(L)'
;MSDILFFAGFIFTVVKILLTRLPNPNTARSQFILLFFAAFFYLLIFLTGYFAIDVIYYCGYISSLSRRTKTVDALVALVILLVGYTLPLLFLLWDLNLLTTISGLMWSLFAIAVFLFIYMPYQKWRRDVH
;
A
#
# COMPACT_ATOMS: atom_id res chain seq x y z
N MET A 1 1.21 10.67 -11.15
CA MET A 1 0.86 9.31 -10.65
C MET A 1 1.95 8.29 -10.97
N SER A 2 2.50 8.27 -12.19
CA SER A 2 3.63 7.38 -12.55
C SER A 2 4.86 7.56 -11.66
N ASP A 3 5.18 8.79 -11.27
CA ASP A 3 6.37 9.06 -10.45
C ASP A 3 6.24 8.47 -9.03
N ILE A 4 5.07 8.56 -8.40
CA ILE A 4 4.83 8.01 -7.06
C ILE A 4 4.92 6.47 -7.09
N LEU A 5 4.36 5.85 -8.13
CA LEU A 5 4.44 4.40 -8.32
C LEU A 5 5.88 3.95 -8.54
N PHE A 6 6.64 4.71 -9.34
CA PHE A 6 8.07 4.48 -9.54
C PHE A 6 8.85 4.60 -8.22
N PHE A 7 8.59 5.64 -7.44
CA PHE A 7 9.20 5.82 -6.11
C PHE A 7 8.82 4.67 -5.16
N ALA A 8 7.59 4.18 -5.18
CA ALA A 8 7.19 3.03 -4.37
C ALA A 8 8.00 1.77 -4.74
N GLY A 9 8.14 1.48 -6.05
CA GLY A 9 8.96 0.38 -6.53
C GLY A 9 10.45 0.54 -6.21
N PHE A 10 10.95 1.78 -6.29
CA PHE A 10 12.31 2.12 -5.89
C PHE A 10 12.53 1.85 -4.38
N ILE A 11 11.63 2.33 -3.51
CA ILE A 11 11.73 2.09 -2.06
C ILE A 11 11.65 0.59 -1.73
N PHE A 12 10.77 -0.15 -2.39
CA PHE A 12 10.72 -1.61 -2.25
C PHE A 12 12.06 -2.26 -2.58
N THR A 13 12.70 -1.82 -3.68
CA THR A 13 14.02 -2.30 -4.09
C THR A 13 15.11 -1.92 -3.08
N VAL A 14 15.08 -0.70 -2.56
CA VAL A 14 16.00 -0.23 -1.50
C VAL A 14 15.87 -1.11 -0.26
N VAL A 15 14.64 -1.40 0.20
CA VAL A 15 14.41 -2.30 1.34
C VAL A 15 15.02 -3.68 1.10
N LYS A 16 14.81 -4.25 -0.09
CA LYS A 16 15.39 -5.56 -0.47
C LYS A 16 16.93 -5.52 -0.48
N ILE A 17 17.52 -4.46 -1.02
CA ILE A 17 18.98 -4.28 -1.02
C ILE A 17 19.49 -4.15 0.42
N LEU A 18 18.85 -3.35 1.26
CA LEU A 18 19.24 -3.21 2.67
C LEU A 18 19.18 -4.55 3.39
N LEU A 19 18.09 -5.31 3.25
CA LEU A 19 17.98 -6.64 3.85
C LEU A 19 19.10 -7.59 3.42
N THR A 20 19.42 -7.61 2.12
CA THR A 20 20.43 -8.54 1.58
C THR A 20 21.88 -8.11 1.81
N ARG A 21 22.14 -6.82 2.03
CA ARG A 21 23.50 -6.26 2.13
C ARG A 21 23.87 -5.80 3.53
N LEU A 22 22.92 -5.70 4.46
CA LEU A 22 23.22 -5.34 5.84
C LEU A 22 23.99 -6.48 6.51
N PRO A 23 25.15 -6.18 7.14
CA PRO A 23 25.97 -7.20 7.81
C PRO A 23 25.25 -7.82 9.02
N ASN A 24 24.35 -7.08 9.67
CA ASN A 24 23.47 -7.62 10.69
C ASN A 24 22.12 -6.85 10.74
N PRO A 25 21.05 -7.38 10.12
CA PRO A 25 19.75 -6.72 10.11
C PRO A 25 19.03 -6.77 11.47
N ASN A 26 19.49 -7.60 12.41
CA ASN A 26 18.92 -7.72 13.76
C ASN A 26 19.33 -6.60 14.71
N THR A 27 20.28 -5.73 14.33
CA THR A 27 20.62 -4.59 15.17
C THR A 27 19.45 -3.60 15.25
N ALA A 28 19.24 -2.99 16.42
CA ALA A 28 18.16 -2.01 16.63
C ALA A 28 18.21 -0.86 15.60
N ARG A 29 19.42 -0.41 15.24
CA ARG A 29 19.63 0.62 14.21
C ARG A 29 19.13 0.17 12.84
N SER A 30 19.47 -1.05 12.42
CA SER A 30 19.01 -1.61 11.14
C SER A 30 17.50 -1.79 11.11
N GLN A 31 16.89 -2.33 12.17
CA GLN A 31 15.45 -2.50 12.25
C GLN A 31 14.69 -1.16 12.19
N PHE A 32 15.20 -0.13 12.87
CA PHE A 32 14.60 1.21 12.83
C PHE A 32 14.63 1.81 11.42
N ILE A 33 15.76 1.69 10.72
CA ILE A 33 15.90 2.17 9.34
C ILE A 33 14.96 1.39 8.40
N LEU A 34 14.89 0.07 8.52
CA LEU A 34 14.00 -0.77 7.72
C LEU A 34 12.52 -0.44 7.99
N LEU A 35 12.16 -0.17 9.25
CA LEU A 35 10.81 0.24 9.62
C LEU A 35 10.45 1.60 9.01
N PHE A 36 11.38 2.55 9.02
CA PHE A 36 11.19 3.85 8.37
C PHE A 36 10.90 3.70 6.87
N PHE A 37 11.69 2.87 6.16
CA PHE A 37 11.44 2.61 4.75
C PHE A 37 10.12 1.88 4.50
N ALA A 38 9.73 0.97 5.39
CA ALA A 38 8.42 0.31 5.32
C ALA A 38 7.27 1.31 5.45
N ALA A 39 7.35 2.19 6.44
CA ALA A 39 6.36 3.25 6.64
C ALA A 39 6.27 4.17 5.41
N PHE A 40 7.42 4.54 4.84
CA PHE A 40 7.45 5.39 3.66
C PHE A 40 6.85 4.69 2.43
N PHE A 41 7.13 3.41 2.24
CA PHE A 41 6.50 2.60 1.19
C PHE A 41 4.97 2.57 1.33
N TYR A 42 4.44 2.32 2.53
CA TYR A 42 2.99 2.31 2.76
C TYR A 42 2.35 3.68 2.51
N LEU A 43 3.02 4.76 2.90
CA LEU A 43 2.57 6.12 2.61
C LEU A 43 2.50 6.40 1.10
N LEU A 44 3.49 5.94 0.33
CA LEU A 44 3.49 6.10 -1.13
C LEU A 44 2.34 5.32 -1.79
N ILE A 45 2.06 4.10 -1.32
CA ILE A 45 0.90 3.33 -1.79
C ILE A 45 -0.40 4.07 -1.46
N PHE A 46 -0.55 4.55 -0.23
CA PHE A 46 -1.73 5.31 0.20
C PHE A 46 -1.94 6.54 -0.68
N LEU A 47 -0.91 7.35 -0.88
CA LEU A 47 -0.95 8.54 -1.74
C LEU A 47 -1.30 8.18 -3.18
N THR A 48 -0.74 7.08 -3.71
CA THR A 48 -1.07 6.61 -5.07
C THR A 48 -2.56 6.30 -5.19
N GLY A 49 -3.14 5.58 -4.22
CA GLY A 49 -4.56 5.28 -4.20
C GLY A 49 -5.42 6.54 -4.09
N TYR A 50 -5.02 7.48 -3.22
CA TYR A 50 -5.74 8.74 -3.04
C TYR A 50 -5.78 9.55 -4.34
N PHE A 51 -4.62 9.80 -4.96
CA PHE A 51 -4.55 10.55 -6.21
C PHE A 51 -5.24 9.83 -7.37
N ALA A 52 -5.20 8.50 -7.43
CA ALA A 52 -5.90 7.75 -8.46
C ALA A 52 -7.42 8.02 -8.43
N ILE A 53 -8.00 8.01 -7.23
CA ILE A 53 -9.42 8.31 -7.05
C ILE A 53 -9.74 9.79 -7.27
N ASP A 54 -8.86 10.70 -6.83
CA ASP A 54 -9.03 12.14 -7.03
C ASP A 54 -9.07 12.49 -8.53
N VAL A 55 -8.15 11.95 -9.34
CA VAL A 55 -8.17 12.11 -10.80
C VAL A 55 -9.48 11.59 -11.40
N ILE A 56 -9.93 10.42 -10.94
CA ILE A 56 -11.19 9.82 -11.39
C ILE A 56 -12.39 10.73 -11.04
N TYR A 57 -12.38 11.36 -9.87
CA TYR A 57 -13.41 12.32 -9.44
C TYR A 57 -13.48 13.52 -10.39
N TYR A 58 -12.33 14.10 -10.76
CA TYR A 58 -12.27 15.26 -11.66
C TYR A 58 -12.53 14.92 -13.14
N CYS A 59 -12.22 13.71 -13.60
CA CYS A 59 -12.47 13.32 -15.00
C CYS A 59 -13.95 13.09 -15.33
N GLY A 60 -14.85 13.07 -14.34
CA GLY A 60 -16.30 13.27 -14.51
C GLY A 60 -17.11 12.15 -15.17
N TYR A 61 -16.50 11.27 -15.97
CA TYR A 61 -17.20 10.16 -16.62
C TYR A 61 -16.76 8.80 -16.07
N ILE A 62 -17.64 8.17 -15.29
CA ILE A 62 -17.39 6.82 -14.76
C ILE A 62 -18.61 5.96 -14.98
N SER A 63 -18.37 4.75 -15.50
CA SER A 63 -19.39 3.72 -15.68
C SER A 63 -20.13 3.45 -14.38
N SER A 64 -21.45 3.29 -14.46
CA SER A 64 -22.30 2.91 -13.31
C SER A 64 -21.81 1.60 -12.66
N LEU A 65 -22.14 1.41 -11.38
CA LEU A 65 -21.73 0.25 -10.58
C LEU A 65 -22.39 -1.05 -11.06
N SER A 66 -21.88 -1.62 -12.16
CA SER A 66 -22.29 -2.94 -12.64
C SER A 66 -21.71 -4.06 -11.77
N ARG A 67 -22.27 -5.27 -11.85
CA ARG A 67 -21.73 -6.46 -11.18
C ARG A 67 -20.28 -6.74 -11.57
N ARG A 68 -19.93 -6.50 -12.84
CA ARG A 68 -18.57 -6.65 -13.37
C ARG A 68 -17.61 -5.62 -12.74
N THR A 69 -18.04 -4.37 -12.66
CA THR A 69 -17.23 -3.29 -12.05
C THR A 69 -16.94 -3.58 -10.59
N LYS A 70 -17.93 -4.06 -9.81
CA LYS A 70 -17.75 -4.47 -8.42
C LYS A 70 -16.71 -5.60 -8.27
N THR A 71 -16.73 -6.59 -9.15
CA THR A 71 -15.75 -7.69 -9.12
C THR A 71 -14.34 -7.19 -9.43
N VAL A 72 -14.19 -6.31 -10.42
CA VAL A 72 -12.89 -5.71 -10.76
C VAL A 72 -12.37 -4.86 -9.60
N ASP A 73 -13.21 -4.01 -9.00
CA ASP A 73 -12.83 -3.19 -7.83
C ASP A 73 -12.36 -4.07 -6.66
N ALA A 74 -13.08 -5.17 -6.38
CA ALA A 74 -12.71 -6.10 -5.32
C ALA A 74 -11.38 -6.82 -5.61
N LEU A 75 -11.13 -7.23 -6.86
CA LEU A 75 -9.86 -7.83 -7.27
C LEU A 75 -8.70 -6.83 -7.14
N VAL A 76 -8.90 -5.58 -7.55
CA VAL A 76 -7.89 -4.52 -7.41
C VAL A 76 -7.60 -4.27 -5.92
N ALA A 77 -8.63 -4.17 -5.08
CA ALA A 77 -8.46 -4.03 -3.64
C ALA A 77 -7.69 -5.21 -3.03
N LEU A 78 -8.01 -6.45 -3.44
CA LEU A 78 -7.29 -7.64 -2.99
C LEU A 78 -5.82 -7.63 -3.42
N VAL A 79 -5.52 -7.25 -4.66
CA VAL A 79 -4.14 -7.13 -5.15
C VAL A 79 -3.37 -6.09 -4.33
N ILE A 80 -3.97 -4.92 -4.06
CA ILE A 80 -3.32 -3.88 -3.24
C ILE A 80 -3.05 -4.41 -1.82
N LEU A 81 -4.02 -5.09 -1.20
CA LEU A 81 -3.85 -5.70 0.12
C LEU A 81 -2.68 -6.70 0.15
N LEU A 82 -2.64 -7.60 -0.82
CA LEU A 82 -1.57 -8.60 -0.94
C LEU A 82 -0.21 -7.96 -1.19
N VAL A 83 -0.15 -6.93 -2.05
CA VAL A 83 1.08 -6.17 -2.33
C VAL A 83 1.64 -5.55 -1.06
N GLY A 84 0.81 -4.92 -0.22
CA GLY A 84 1.35 -4.33 1.01
C GLY A 84 1.80 -5.37 2.04
N TYR A 85 1.22 -6.57 2.06
CA TYR A 85 1.72 -7.69 2.87
C TYR A 85 3.02 -8.31 2.38
N THR A 86 3.51 -7.96 1.18
CA THR A 86 4.81 -8.46 0.70
C THR A 86 5.97 -7.98 1.58
N LEU A 87 5.92 -6.77 2.13
CA LEU A 87 7.01 -6.22 2.94
C LEU A 87 7.14 -6.93 4.30
N PRO A 88 6.07 -7.12 5.10
CA PRO A 88 6.12 -7.88 6.33
C PRO A 88 6.58 -9.33 6.08
N LEU A 89 6.10 -9.97 5.02
CA LEU A 89 6.55 -11.32 4.64
C LEU A 89 8.04 -11.36 4.27
N LEU A 90 8.56 -10.29 3.64
CA LEU A 90 9.98 -10.16 3.35
C LEU A 90 10.83 -10.04 4.63
N PHE A 91 10.33 -9.34 5.64
CA PHE A 91 10.98 -9.28 6.96
C PHE A 91 10.93 -10.62 7.69
N LEU A 92 9.83 -11.36 7.55
CA LEU A 92 9.68 -12.69 8.14
C LEU A 92 10.68 -13.68 7.55
N LEU A 93 10.96 -13.61 6.24
CA LEU A 93 11.99 -14.41 5.56
C LEU A 93 13.39 -14.22 6.15
N TRP A 94 13.66 -13.10 6.81
CA TRP A 94 14.95 -12.77 7.45
C TRP A 94 14.91 -12.91 8.97
N ASP A 95 13.91 -13.60 9.52
CA ASP A 95 13.70 -13.83 10.96
C ASP A 95 13.58 -12.53 11.79
N LEU A 96 13.15 -11.44 11.15
CA LEU A 96 12.93 -10.14 11.79
C LEU A 96 11.52 -10.08 12.38
N ASN A 97 11.24 -10.90 13.38
CA ASN A 97 9.89 -11.11 13.92
C ASN A 97 9.23 -9.84 14.46
N LEU A 98 9.98 -9.01 15.18
CA LEU A 98 9.49 -7.73 15.70
C LEU A 98 9.12 -6.78 14.55
N LEU A 99 10.00 -6.67 13.56
CA LEU A 99 9.79 -5.80 12.40
C LEU A 99 8.61 -6.28 11.55
N THR A 100 8.48 -7.59 11.36
CA THR A 100 7.35 -8.23 10.68
C THR A 100 6.03 -7.85 11.33
N THR A 101 5.97 -8.00 12.66
CA THR A 101 4.75 -7.73 13.44
C THR A 101 4.36 -6.26 13.36
N ILE A 102 5.29 -5.35 13.65
CA ILE A 102 5.02 -3.91 13.60
C ILE A 102 4.65 -3.47 12.17
N SER A 103 5.39 -3.93 11.17
CA SER A 103 5.14 -3.56 9.78
C SER A 103 3.81 -4.11 9.26
N GLY A 104 3.43 -5.33 9.64
CA GLY A 104 2.13 -5.92 9.31
C GLY A 104 0.97 -5.18 9.97
N LEU A 105 1.11 -4.77 11.23
CA LEU A 105 0.14 -3.92 11.93
C LEU A 105 0.02 -2.56 11.23
N MET A 106 1.14 -1.92 10.90
CA MET A 106 1.14 -0.66 10.15
C MET A 106 0.41 -0.79 8.82
N TRP A 107 0.71 -1.83 8.03
CA TRP A 107 0.01 -2.06 6.77
C TRP A 107 -1.49 -2.25 6.98
N SER A 108 -1.90 -2.99 8.01
CA SER A 108 -3.31 -3.19 8.35
C SER A 108 -4.01 -1.86 8.67
N LEU A 109 -3.35 -0.97 9.42
CA LEU A 109 -3.87 0.37 9.72
C LEU A 109 -4.00 1.22 8.44
N PHE A 110 -2.99 1.19 7.56
CA PHE A 110 -3.06 1.88 6.28
C PHE A 110 -4.16 1.33 5.38
N ALA A 111 -4.34 0.01 5.32
CA ALA A 111 -5.41 -0.63 4.58
C ALA A 111 -6.79 -0.21 5.08
N ILE A 112 -6.98 -0.13 6.41
CA ILE A 112 -8.20 0.41 7.02
C ILE A 112 -8.38 1.88 6.63
N ALA A 113 -7.33 2.69 6.67
CA ALA A 113 -7.40 4.09 6.25
C ALA A 113 -7.79 4.22 4.77
N VAL A 114 -7.22 3.43 3.86
CA VAL A 114 -7.61 3.38 2.44
C VAL A 114 -9.10 3.03 2.32
N PHE A 115 -9.56 2.02 3.06
CA PHE A 115 -10.96 1.61 3.02
C PHE A 115 -11.90 2.74 3.47
N LEU A 116 -11.57 3.41 4.58
CA LEU A 116 -12.40 4.46 5.18
C LEU A 116 -12.37 5.79 4.42
N PHE A 117 -11.20 6.23 3.97
CA PHE A 117 -11.01 7.57 3.39
C PHE A 117 -11.03 7.59 1.86
N ILE A 118 -10.76 6.46 1.20
CA ILE A 118 -10.68 6.41 -0.27
C ILE A 118 -11.84 5.58 -0.81
N TYR A 119 -11.93 4.31 -0.42
CA TYR A 119 -12.89 3.38 -1.03
C TYR A 119 -14.35 3.70 -0.66
N MET A 120 -14.65 3.92 0.62
CA MET A 120 -16.01 4.18 1.07
C MET A 120 -16.59 5.49 0.52
N PRO A 121 -15.87 6.63 0.52
CA PRO A 121 -16.37 7.87 -0.07
C PRO A 121 -16.54 7.74 -1.59
N TYR A 122 -15.59 7.07 -2.26
CA TYR A 122 -15.68 6.83 -3.69
C TYR A 122 -16.90 6.01 -4.09
N GLN A 123 -17.25 4.96 -3.32
CA GLN A 123 -18.46 4.19 -3.55
C GLN A 123 -19.76 4.95 -3.27
N LYS A 124 -19.76 5.88 -2.31
CA LYS A 124 -20.90 6.76 -2.06
C LYS A 124 -21.10 7.70 -3.23
N TRP A 125 -20.06 8.43 -3.61
CA TRP A 125 -20.11 9.35 -4.75
C TRP A 125 -20.53 8.66 -6.06
N ARG A 126 -20.00 7.47 -6.37
CA ARG A 126 -20.42 6.71 -7.57
C ARG A 126 -21.89 6.27 -7.56
N ARG A 127 -22.52 6.16 -6.39
CA ARG A 127 -23.96 5.87 -6.27
C ARG A 127 -24.83 7.12 -6.39
N ASP A 128 -24.33 8.28 -6.01
CA ASP A 128 -25.10 9.53 -6.00
C ASP A 128 -25.08 10.25 -7.36
N VAL A 129 -24.06 9.98 -8.20
CA VAL A 129 -23.89 10.56 -9.55
C VAL A 129 -24.71 9.83 -10.64
N HIS A 130 -25.28 8.66 -10.34
CA HIS A 130 -26.17 7.88 -11.22
C HIS A 130 -27.54 7.69 -10.58
#